data_AF-A0A348W7D3-F1
#
_entry.id   AF-A0A348W7D3-F1
#
_cell.length_a   1.000
_cell.length_b   1.000
_cell.length_c   1.000
_cell.angle_alpha   90.00
_cell.angle_beta   90.00
_cell.angle_gamma   90.00
#
_symmetry.space_group_name_H-M   'P 1'
#
loop_
_entity.id
_entity.type
_entity.pdbx_description
1 polymer ?
#
loop_
_entity_poly.entity_id
_entity_poly.type
_entity_poly.pdbx_seq_one_letter_code
_entity_poly.pdbx_strand_id
1 'polypeptide(L)' 'LVRRNQFPAVDLGVSVSRVGGKAQARAFREVAGNLRVTLSQFEELEEFARFGTRLDPATRARLARGAAVRAALLQP' A
#
# COMPACT_ATOMS: atom_id res chain seq x y z
N LEU A 1 -2.36 9.65 8.04
CA LEU A 1 -3.21 9.42 6.85
C LEU A 1 -4.25 10.53 6.65
N VAL A 2 -5.02 10.89 7.68
CA VAL A 2 -5.97 12.03 7.62
C VAL A 2 -5.32 13.33 7.13
N ARG A 3 -4.19 13.75 7.73
CA ARG A 3 -3.44 14.95 7.29
C ARG A 3 -2.91 14.89 5.84
N ARG A 4 -2.86 13.69 5.24
CA ARG A 4 -2.45 13.46 3.85
C ARG A 4 -3.67 13.22 2.94
N ASN A 5 -4.88 13.54 3.39
CA ASN A 5 -6.15 13.32 2.68
C ASN A 5 -6.38 11.88 2.21
N GLN A 6 -5.85 10.88 2.93
CA GLN A 6 -6.14 9.47 2.66
C GLN A 6 -7.33 9.01 3.50
N PHE A 7 -8.45 8.69 2.84
CA PHE A 7 -9.67 8.19 3.46
C PHE A 7 -10.15 6.90 2.76
N PRO A 8 -10.54 5.85 3.52
CA PRO A 8 -10.45 5.74 4.98
C PRO A 8 -8.99 5.69 5.47
N ALA A 9 -8.73 6.28 6.64
CA ALA A 9 -7.39 6.46 7.20
C ALA A 9 -6.85 5.20 7.91
N VAL A 10 -6.80 4.08 7.19
CA VAL A 10 -6.37 2.78 7.72
C VAL A 10 -4.84 2.68 7.74
N ASP A 11 -4.25 2.56 8.93
CA ASP A 11 -2.81 2.35 9.12
C ASP A 11 -2.45 0.88 8.85
N LEU A 12 -1.63 0.61 7.83
CA LEU A 12 -1.27 -0.74 7.40
C LEU A 12 -0.28 -1.44 8.34
N GLY A 13 0.53 -0.68 9.09
CA GLY A 13 1.51 -1.22 10.04
C GLY A 13 0.84 -1.72 11.31
N VAL A 14 -0.24 -1.08 11.74
CA VAL A 14 -0.99 -1.44 12.95
C VAL A 14 -2.21 -2.32 12.64
N SER A 15 -2.87 -2.11 11.51
CA SER A 15 -4.09 -2.84 11.16
C SER A 15 -3.80 -4.28 10.77
N VAL A 16 -4.40 -5.20 11.52
CA VAL A 16 -4.28 -6.64 11.30
C VAL A 16 -5.64 -7.34 11.39
N SER A 17 -5.84 -8.35 10.53
CA SER A 17 -6.95 -9.28 10.66
C SER A 17 -6.42 -10.63 11.10
N ARG A 18 -6.79 -11.05 12.33
CA ARG A 18 -6.41 -12.36 12.88
C ARG A 18 -7.06 -13.53 12.14
N VAL A 19 -8.24 -13.31 11.53
CA VAL A 19 -8.93 -14.32 10.71
C VAL A 19 -8.31 -14.40 9.31
N GLY A 20 -7.82 -13.26 8.80
CA GLY A 20 -7.15 -13.16 7.51
C GLY A 20 -8.06 -13.51 6.34
N GLY A 21 -7.47 -14.11 5.29
CA GLY A 21 -8.18 -14.45 4.06
C GLY A 21 -9.30 -15.48 4.23
N LYS A 22 -9.38 -16.20 5.35
CA LYS A 22 -10.46 -17.17 5.60
C LYS A 22 -11.84 -16.52 5.64
N ALA A 23 -11.93 -15.25 6.04
CA ALA A 23 -13.17 -14.46 6.03
C ALA A 23 -13.50 -13.83 4.67
N GLN A 24 -12.60 -13.91 3.69
CA GLN A 24 -12.77 -13.23 2.40
C GLN A 24 -13.36 -14.18 1.35
N ALA A 25 -14.18 -13.63 0.44
CA ALA A 25 -14.59 -14.36 -0.76
C ALA A 25 -13.36 -14.72 -1.62
N ARG A 26 -13.46 -15.82 -2.38
CA ARG A 26 -12.34 -16.36 -3.16
C ARG A 26 -11.77 -15.34 -4.15
N ALA A 27 -12.63 -14.63 -4.87
CA ALA A 27 -12.21 -13.61 -5.85
C ALA A 27 -11.32 -12.53 -5.21
N PHE A 28 -11.68 -12.06 -4.00
CA PHE A 28 -10.86 -11.07 -3.30
C PHE A 28 -9.51 -11.61 -2.85
N ARG A 29 -9.45 -12.87 -2.40
CA ARG A 29 -8.18 -13.49 -2.02
C ARG A 29 -7.22 -13.60 -3.20
N GLU A 30 -7.73 -13.96 -4.38
CA GLU A 30 -6.93 -14.12 -5.59
C GLU A 30 -6.32 -12.78 -6.06
N VAL A 31 -7.06 -11.67 -5.96
CA VAL A 31 -6.59 -10.36 -6.44
C VAL A 31 -5.86 -9.52 -5.39
N ALA A 32 -6.19 -9.66 -4.10
CA ALA A 32 -5.70 -8.78 -3.03
C ALA A 32 -4.84 -9.49 -1.97
N GLY A 33 -4.53 -10.78 -2.14
CA GLY A 33 -3.82 -11.58 -1.13
C GLY A 33 -2.45 -11.02 -0.71
N ASN A 34 -1.74 -10.34 -1.62
CA ASN A 34 -0.45 -9.70 -1.35
C ASN A 34 -0.53 -8.19 -1.09
N LEU A 35 -1.74 -7.59 -1.16
CA LEU A 35 -1.93 -6.14 -1.17
C LEU A 35 -1.28 -5.46 0.03
N ARG A 36 -1.45 -6.03 1.24
CA ARG A 36 -0.86 -5.48 2.48
C ARG A 36 0.66 -5.43 2.41
N VAL A 37 1.28 -6.52 1.96
CA VAL A 37 2.75 -6.63 1.88
C VAL A 37 3.28 -5.65 0.84
N THR A 38 2.64 -5.57 -0.32
CA THR A 38 3.04 -4.64 -1.39
C THR A 38 2.93 -3.18 -0.96
N LEU A 39 1.85 -2.81 -0.25
CA LEU A 39 1.71 -1.44 0.25
C LEU A 39 2.70 -1.12 1.39
N SER A 40 2.98 -2.07 2.30
CA SER A 40 4.01 -1.90 3.34
C SER A 40 5.38 -1.62 2.73
N GLN A 41 5.79 -2.44 1.76
CA GLN A 41 7.06 -2.24 1.03
C GLN A 41 7.10 -0.91 0.28
N PHE A 42 5.96 -0.48 -0.26
CA PHE A 42 5.85 0.83 -0.90
C PHE A 42 5.98 1.97 0.11
N GLU A 43 5.34 1.91 1.28
CA GLU A 43 5.47 2.96 2.31
C GLU A 43 6.90 3.08 2.82
N GLU A 44 7.58 1.95 3.04
CA GLU A 44 9.00 1.91 3.37
C GLU A 44 9.83 2.58 2.26
N LEU A 45 9.65 2.15 1.00
CA LEU A 45 10.39 2.69 -0.14
C LEU A 45 10.12 4.18 -0.35
N GLU A 46 8.89 4.63 -0.16
CA GLU A 46 8.50 6.04 -0.26
C GLU A 46 9.20 6.89 0.80
N GLU A 47 9.31 6.39 2.03
CA GLU A 47 10.01 7.09 3.11
C GLU A 47 11.52 7.19 2.81
N PHE A 48 12.16 6.09 2.40
CA PHE A 48 13.58 6.11 2.01
C PHE A 48 13.84 7.03 0.81
N ALA A 49 12.94 7.04 -0.17
CA ALA A 49 13.07 7.85 -1.37
C ALA A 49 13.05 9.37 -1.09
N ARG A 50 12.50 9.82 0.04
CA ARG A 50 12.53 11.24 0.44
C ARG A 50 13.93 11.75 0.79
N PHE A 51 14.84 10.85 1.16
CA PHE A 51 16.20 11.20 1.58
C PHE A 51 17.25 10.99 0.48
N GLY A 52 16.89 10.30 -0.61
CA GLY A 52 17.81 9.98 -1.71
C GLY A 52 17.76 10.99 -2.87
N THR A 53 18.92 11.37 -3.41
CA THR A 53 19.00 12.34 -4.52
C THR A 53 18.80 11.71 -5.91
N ARG A 54 19.03 10.40 -6.06
CA ARG A 54 18.87 9.70 -7.35
C ARG A 54 18.27 8.32 -7.17
N LEU A 55 17.05 8.16 -7.65
CA LEU A 55 16.38 6.86 -7.76
C LEU A 55 16.70 6.24 -9.12
N ASP A 56 16.93 4.93 -9.15
CA ASP A 56 17.02 4.18 -10.40
C ASP A 56 15.62 4.00 -11.04
N PRO A 57 15.54 3.67 -12.34
CA PRO A 57 14.25 3.48 -13.02
C PRO A 57 13.35 2.41 -12.40
N ALA A 58 13.91 1.32 -11.86
CA ALA A 58 13.11 0.25 -11.26
C ALA A 58 12.46 0.72 -9.95
N THR A 59 13.20 1.46 -9.12
CA THR A 59 12.66 2.09 -7.91
C THR A 59 11.55 3.09 -8.24
N ARG A 60 11.74 3.93 -9.28
CA ARG A 60 10.68 4.84 -9.75
C ARG A 60 9.42 4.09 -10.18
N ALA A 61 9.55 2.98 -10.90
CA ALA A 61 8.41 2.17 -11.32
C ALA A 61 7.66 1.56 -10.13
N ARG A 62 8.38 1.09 -9.10
CA ARG A 62 7.78 0.58 -7.85
C ARG A 62 7.01 1.66 -7.10
N LEU A 63 7.59 2.86 -6.96
CA LEU A 63 6.92 4.00 -6.33
C LEU A 63 5.66 4.43 -7.10
N ALA A 64 5.74 4.52 -8.43
CA ALA A 64 4.59 4.86 -9.27
C ALA A 64 3.45 3.84 -9.12
N ARG A 65 3.77 2.54 -9.13
CA ARG A 65 2.78 1.48 -8.90
C ARG A 65 2.16 1.58 -7.52
N GLY A 66 2.96 1.76 -6.47
CA GLY A 66 2.47 1.85 -5.09
C GLY A 66 1.58 3.08 -4.88
N ALA A 67 1.93 4.22 -5.46
CA ALA A 67 1.11 5.42 -5.44
C ALA A 67 -0.24 5.22 -6.13
N ALA A 68 -0.25 4.54 -7.28
CA ALA A 68 -1.49 4.21 -8.00
C ALA A 68 -2.40 3.27 -7.19
N VAL A 69 -1.83 2.24 -6.54
CA VAL A 69 -2.59 1.34 -5.67
C VAL A 69 -3.16 2.08 -4.46
N ARG A 70 -2.36 2.93 -3.80
CA ARG A 70 -2.83 3.75 -2.66
C ARG A 70 -3.98 4.68 -3.06
N ALA A 71 -3.90 5.29 -4.25
CA ALA A 71 -4.96 6.13 -4.78
C ALA A 71 -6.25 5.34 -5.09
N ALA A 72 -6.12 4.11 -5.59
CA ALA A 72 -7.28 3.24 -5.86
C ALA A 72 -8.03 2.81 -4.58
N LEU A 73 -7.42 2.96 -3.41
CA LEU A 73 -8.03 2.68 -2.11
C LEU A 73 -8.76 3.89 -1.51
N LEU A 74 -8.70 5.07 -2.16
CA LEU A 74 -9.46 6.23 -1.71
C LEU A 74 -10.96 5.98 -1.93
N GLN A 75 -11.74 6.29 -0.91
CA GLN A 75 -13.19 6.23 -0.94
C GLN A 75 -13.77 7.54 -0.37
N PRO A 76 -14.88 8.06 -0.92
CA PRO A 76 -15.53 9.26 -0.42
C PRO A 76 -16.07 9.09 1.01
#